data_AF-A0A5N6JWT6-F1
#
_entry.id   AF-A0A5N6JWT6-F1
#
_cell.length_a   1.000
_cell.length_b   1.000
_cell.length_c   1.000
_cell.angle_alpha   90.00
_cell.angle_beta   90.00
_cell.angle_gamma   90.00
#
_symmetry.space_group_name_H-M   'P 1'
#
loop_
_entity.id
_entity.type
_entity.pdbx_description
1 polymer ?
#
loop_
_entity_poly.entity_id
_entity_poly.type
_entity_poly.pdbx_seq_one_letter_code
_entity_poly.pdbx_strand_id
1 'polypeptide(L)'
;MELSSKLKNSIKSSKPFEITNSYLVGQLETYKSYLHNVRSQSEGTKRKQQKHQVLGPYKFTHQELEKQGVIQKSNVPDNRRANIYFNFTSPLPGTFVISLHYKGRNRGLLELDLKLDDLLEMQKDNQEDLDLEYVQFNVPKVLNLLNKRFARKKGW
;
A
#
# COMPACT_ATOMS: atom_id res chain seq x y z
N MET A 1 9.13 -42.07 26.26
CA MET A 1 9.28 -41.38 24.95
C MET A 1 8.15 -40.38 24.64
N GLU A 2 7.10 -40.27 25.45
CA GLU A 2 5.89 -39.48 25.12
C GLU A 2 5.92 -37.98 25.50
N LEU A 3 6.79 -37.58 26.44
CA LEU A 3 6.91 -36.17 26.85
C LEU A 3 7.58 -35.29 25.78
N SER A 4 8.49 -35.84 24.97
CA SER A 4 9.19 -35.08 23.91
C SER A 4 8.23 -34.74 22.75
N SER A 5 7.25 -35.60 22.48
CA SER A 5 6.26 -35.41 21.42
C SER A 5 5.24 -34.31 21.75
N LYS A 6 4.85 -34.17 23.02
CA LYS A 6 3.94 -33.08 23.48
C LYS A 6 4.62 -31.70 23.44
N LEU A 7 5.92 -31.63 23.75
CA LEU A 7 6.69 -30.38 23.64
C LEU A 7 6.87 -29.90 22.20
N LYS A 8 7.07 -30.80 21.23
CA LYS A 8 7.17 -30.43 19.81
C LYS A 8 5.87 -29.91 19.20
N ASN A 9 4.71 -30.37 19.70
CA ASN A 9 3.41 -29.89 19.22
C ASN A 9 3.03 -28.52 19.78
N SER A 10 3.50 -28.16 20.98
CA SER A 10 3.25 -26.83 21.57
C SER A 10 4.04 -25.70 20.87
N ILE A 11 5.17 -26.00 20.24
CA ILE A 11 6.01 -25.01 19.52
C ILE A 11 5.42 -24.67 18.13
N LYS A 12 4.52 -25.50 17.60
CA LYS A 12 3.85 -25.24 16.31
C LYS A 12 2.76 -24.17 16.40
N SER A 13 2.35 -23.78 17.62
CA SER A 13 1.30 -22.81 17.90
C SER A 13 1.79 -21.37 18.11
N SER A 14 3.10 -21.11 18.01
CA SER A 14 3.69 -19.77 18.24
C SER A 14 3.65 -18.86 17.00
N LYS A 15 3.25 -19.39 15.84
CA LYS A 15 3.16 -18.66 14.57
C LYS A 15 2.22 -17.44 14.54
N PRO A 16 1.07 -17.41 15.24
CA PRO A 16 0.22 -16.21 15.18
C PRO A 16 0.87 -15.03 15.89
N PHE A 17 1.61 -15.25 16.98
CA PHE A 17 2.18 -14.15 17.78
C PHE A 17 3.34 -13.42 17.07
N GLU A 18 4.19 -14.14 16.35
CA GLU A 18 5.25 -13.52 15.53
C GLU A 18 4.68 -12.75 14.33
N ILE A 19 3.61 -13.26 13.71
CA ILE A 19 2.90 -12.56 12.63
C ILE A 19 2.20 -11.31 13.17
N THR A 20 1.57 -11.36 14.34
CA THR A 20 0.95 -10.21 14.99
C THR A 20 1.99 -9.16 15.39
N ASN A 21 3.13 -9.57 15.95
CA ASN A 21 4.23 -8.66 16.28
C ASN A 21 4.78 -7.99 15.01
N SER A 22 5.01 -8.75 13.95
CA SER A 22 5.43 -8.20 12.66
C SER A 22 4.40 -7.24 12.04
N TYR A 23 3.11 -7.55 12.16
CA TYR A 23 2.01 -6.71 11.67
C TYR A 23 1.94 -5.38 12.43
N LEU A 24 1.99 -5.41 13.76
CA LEU A 24 1.98 -4.20 14.60
C LEU A 24 3.22 -3.33 14.38
N VAL A 25 4.40 -3.96 14.22
CA VAL A 25 5.64 -3.27 13.88
C VAL A 25 5.52 -2.59 12.50
N GLY A 26 4.96 -3.29 11.51
CA GLY A 26 4.70 -2.72 10.18
C GLY A 26 3.71 -1.57 10.18
N GLN A 27 2.65 -1.64 11.01
CA GLN A 27 1.72 -0.53 11.21
C GLN A 27 2.41 0.69 11.85
N LEU A 28 3.22 0.48 12.88
CA LEU A 28 4.01 1.55 13.51
C LEU A 28 5.01 2.17 12.54
N GLU A 29 5.64 1.38 11.68
CA GLU A 29 6.57 1.88 10.68
C GLU A 29 5.86 2.70 9.59
N THR A 30 4.68 2.27 9.17
CA THR A 30 3.79 3.04 8.29
C THR A 30 3.44 4.38 8.90
N TYR A 31 2.99 4.37 10.15
CA TYR A 31 2.57 5.57 10.87
C TYR A 31 3.75 6.53 11.13
N LYS A 32 4.94 6.00 11.47
CA LYS A 32 6.17 6.80 11.61
C LYS A 32 6.58 7.47 10.30
N SER A 33 6.50 6.73 9.19
CA SER A 33 6.81 7.26 7.86
C SER A 33 5.83 8.36 7.46
N TYR A 34 4.54 8.18 7.77
CA TYR A 34 3.52 9.21 7.62
C TYR A 34 3.86 10.47 8.44
N LEU A 35 4.05 10.35 9.75
CA LEU A 35 4.34 11.50 10.61
C LEU A 35 5.61 12.24 10.19
N HIS A 36 6.65 11.53 9.75
CA HIS A 36 7.87 12.15 9.24
C HIS A 36 7.62 12.97 7.97
N ASN A 37 6.84 12.42 7.05
CA ASN A 37 6.50 13.08 5.79
C ASN A 37 5.59 14.30 6.01
N VAL A 38 4.64 14.23 6.94
CA VAL A 38 3.78 15.36 7.34
C VAL A 38 4.57 16.43 8.11
N ARG A 39 5.42 16.05 9.06
CA ARG A 39 6.26 17.01 9.81
C ARG A 39 7.21 17.78 8.92
N SER A 40 7.79 17.10 7.91
CA SER A 40 8.63 17.75 6.90
C SER A 40 7.87 18.83 6.11
N GLN A 41 6.54 18.81 6.10
CA GLN A 41 5.68 19.79 5.46
C GLN A 41 5.22 20.92 6.41
N SER A 42 5.09 20.66 7.71
CA SER A 42 4.61 21.63 8.71
C SER A 42 5.70 22.46 9.39
N GLU A 43 6.94 21.97 9.46
CA GLU A 43 8.06 22.73 10.05
C GLU A 43 8.56 23.82 9.09
N GLY A 44 7.91 24.98 9.12
CA GLY A 44 8.22 26.19 8.35
C GLY A 44 9.56 26.87 8.68
N THR A 45 10.60 26.12 9.03
CA THR A 45 11.92 26.66 9.36
C THR A 45 12.87 26.61 8.18
N LYS A 46 12.96 27.74 7.45
CA LYS A 46 14.11 28.27 6.68
C LYS A 46 15.19 27.30 6.18
N ARG A 47 14.84 26.14 5.62
CA ARG A 47 15.74 25.33 4.80
C ARG A 47 15.23 25.41 3.37
N LYS A 48 16.13 25.76 2.45
CA LYS A 48 15.94 25.93 1.00
C LYS A 48 14.68 25.22 0.52
N GLN A 49 13.78 25.95 -0.15
CA GLN A 49 12.63 25.41 -0.90
C GLN A 49 13.03 24.12 -1.64
N GLN A 50 12.92 22.98 -0.97
CA GLN A 50 13.04 21.69 -1.62
C GLN A 50 11.75 21.60 -2.39
N LYS A 51 11.83 21.87 -3.70
CA LYS A 51 10.73 21.67 -4.63
C LYS A 51 10.09 20.33 -4.28
N HIS A 52 8.80 20.35 -3.96
CA HIS A 52 8.03 19.14 -3.74
C HIS A 52 8.21 18.25 -4.96
N GLN A 53 9.02 17.20 -4.82
CA GLN A 53 9.28 16.28 -5.91
C GLN A 53 8.12 15.31 -5.95
N VAL A 54 7.31 15.41 -7.01
CA VAL A 54 6.31 14.41 -7.36
C VAL A 54 7.02 13.07 -7.51
N LEU A 55 6.51 12.04 -6.82
CA LEU A 55 7.03 10.69 -6.92
C LEU A 55 6.16 9.84 -7.84
N GLY A 56 6.78 8.99 -8.66
CA GLY A 56 6.09 8.21 -9.69
C GLY A 56 5.99 8.94 -11.04
N PRO A 57 5.19 8.43 -11.99
CA PRO A 57 4.25 7.31 -11.85
C PRO A 57 4.96 5.94 -11.79
N TYR A 58 4.58 5.11 -10.84
CA TYR A 58 4.98 3.70 -10.81
C TYR A 58 3.89 2.85 -11.44
N LYS A 59 4.26 2.13 -12.50
CA LYS A 59 3.35 1.30 -13.28
C LYS A 59 3.30 -0.12 -12.73
N PHE A 60 2.10 -0.64 -12.55
CA PHE A 60 1.82 -2.02 -12.15
C PHE A 60 0.81 -2.65 -13.10
N THR A 61 1.05 -3.91 -13.50
CA THR A 61 0.04 -4.65 -14.26
C THR A 61 -1.06 -5.16 -13.34
N HIS A 62 -2.25 -5.44 -13.89
CA HIS A 62 -3.33 -6.08 -13.13
C HIS A 62 -2.86 -7.38 -12.47
N GLN A 63 -2.21 -8.25 -13.24
CA GLN A 63 -1.68 -9.53 -12.76
C GLN A 63 -0.64 -9.35 -11.63
N GLU A 64 0.19 -8.31 -11.69
CA GLU A 64 1.18 -8.04 -10.64
C GLU A 64 0.53 -7.63 -9.33
N LEU A 65 -0.49 -6.77 -9.37
CA LEU A 65 -1.22 -6.35 -8.17
C LEU A 65 -2.06 -7.49 -7.59
N GLU A 66 -2.67 -8.33 -8.42
CA GLU A 66 -3.38 -9.55 -8.00
C GLU A 66 -2.41 -10.53 -7.33
N LYS A 67 -1.24 -10.78 -7.93
CA LYS A 67 -0.20 -11.64 -7.34
C LYS A 67 0.34 -11.11 -6.01
N GLN A 68 0.42 -9.80 -5.83
CA GLN A 68 0.83 -9.18 -4.57
C GLN A 68 -0.29 -9.16 -3.51
N GLY A 69 -1.51 -9.56 -3.89
CA GLY A 69 -2.71 -9.48 -3.04
C GLY A 69 -3.21 -8.06 -2.83
N VAL A 70 -2.72 -7.09 -3.62
CA VAL A 70 -3.22 -5.71 -3.59
C VAL A 70 -4.60 -5.65 -4.22
N ILE A 71 -4.82 -6.33 -5.35
CA ILE A 71 -6.16 -6.62 -5.87
C ILE A 71 -6.70 -7.83 -5.12
N GLN A 72 -7.77 -7.64 -4.36
CA GLN A 72 -8.46 -8.72 -3.66
C GLN A 72 -9.57 -9.32 -4.53
N LYS A 73 -10.35 -8.47 -5.21
CA LYS A 73 -11.39 -8.88 -6.17
C LYS A 73 -11.33 -8.02 -7.43
N SER A 74 -11.76 -8.59 -8.56
CA SER A 74 -11.74 -7.91 -9.85
C SER A 74 -12.94 -8.31 -10.70
N ASN A 75 -13.71 -7.31 -11.13
CA ASN A 75 -14.80 -7.48 -12.08
C ASN A 75 -14.32 -7.31 -13.53
N VAL A 76 -13.02 -7.06 -13.74
CA VAL A 76 -12.41 -7.01 -15.08
C VAL A 76 -12.42 -8.41 -15.71
N PRO A 77 -13.01 -8.59 -16.91
CA PRO A 77 -13.00 -9.85 -17.64
C PRO A 77 -11.56 -10.33 -17.94
N ASP A 78 -11.31 -11.64 -17.83
CA ASP A 78 -9.96 -12.21 -17.93
C ASP A 78 -9.23 -11.86 -19.23
N ASN A 79 -9.95 -11.90 -20.36
CA ASN A 79 -9.43 -11.54 -21.68
C ASN A 79 -9.01 -10.05 -21.81
N ARG A 80 -9.44 -9.19 -20.87
CA ARG A 80 -9.06 -7.77 -20.82
C ARG A 80 -7.95 -7.47 -19.82
N ARG A 81 -7.71 -8.33 -18.82
CA ARG A 81 -6.74 -8.07 -17.73
C ARG A 81 -5.32 -7.83 -18.24
N ALA A 82 -4.89 -8.56 -19.29
CA ALA A 82 -3.57 -8.38 -19.91
C ALA A 82 -3.32 -6.98 -20.50
N ASN A 83 -4.40 -6.26 -20.80
CA ASN A 83 -4.36 -4.90 -21.34
C ASN A 83 -4.58 -3.83 -20.27
N ILE A 84 -4.83 -4.22 -19.02
CA ILE A 84 -5.01 -3.29 -17.91
C ILE A 84 -3.69 -3.08 -17.14
N TYR A 85 -3.42 -1.82 -16.82
CA TYR A 85 -2.37 -1.44 -15.88
C TYR A 85 -2.79 -0.24 -15.03
N PHE A 86 -2.14 -0.09 -13.88
CA PHE A 86 -2.36 0.98 -12.93
C PHE A 86 -1.09 1.81 -12.81
N ASN A 87 -1.25 3.12 -12.70
CA ASN A 87 -0.18 4.05 -12.36
C ASN A 87 -0.44 4.60 -10.97
N PHE A 88 0.57 4.53 -10.10
CA PHE A 88 0.53 5.12 -8.77
C PHE A 88 1.46 6.33 -8.77
N THR A 89 0.95 7.48 -8.37
CA THR A 89 1.71 8.74 -8.28
C THR A 89 1.47 9.35 -6.91
N SER A 90 2.47 10.02 -6.35
CA SER A 90 2.31 10.81 -5.13
C SER A 90 2.66 12.27 -5.46
N PRO A 91 1.66 13.12 -5.74
CA PRO A 91 1.91 14.52 -6.06
C PRO A 91 2.39 15.31 -4.83
N LEU A 92 1.86 14.97 -3.64
CA LEU A 92 2.28 15.52 -2.36
C LEU A 92 2.49 14.39 -1.35
N PRO A 93 3.39 14.55 -0.36
CA PRO A 93 3.53 13.61 0.74
C PRO A 93 2.18 13.33 1.40
N GLY A 94 1.83 12.05 1.53
CA GLY A 94 0.55 11.64 2.13
C GLY A 94 -0.65 11.69 1.18
N THR A 95 -0.49 12.16 -0.06
CA THR A 95 -1.52 12.05 -1.10
C THR A 95 -1.04 11.19 -2.26
N PHE A 96 -1.96 10.43 -2.84
CA PHE A 96 -1.71 9.51 -3.92
C PHE A 96 -2.79 9.64 -4.99
N VAL A 97 -2.39 9.44 -6.23
CA VAL A 97 -3.27 9.35 -7.38
C VAL A 97 -3.07 7.97 -7.99
N ILE A 98 -4.15 7.19 -8.07
CA ILE A 98 -4.17 5.89 -8.74
C ILE A 98 -4.96 6.03 -10.03
N SER A 99 -4.28 5.84 -11.16
CA SER A 99 -4.88 5.91 -12.49
C SER A 99 -4.91 4.54 -13.14
N LEU A 100 -6.09 4.07 -13.54
CA LEU A 100 -6.32 2.85 -14.31
C LEU A 100 -6.22 3.17 -15.80
N HIS A 101 -5.47 2.36 -16.55
CA HIS A 101 -5.29 2.52 -18.00
C HIS A 101 -5.55 1.22 -18.76
N TYR A 102 -6.04 1.38 -19.99
CA TYR A 102 -6.15 0.30 -20.98
C TYR A 102 -5.10 0.50 -22.08
N LYS A 103 -4.29 -0.52 -22.37
CA LYS A 103 -3.30 -0.48 -23.46
C LYS A 103 -3.98 -0.18 -24.79
N GLY A 104 -3.44 0.77 -25.54
CA GLY A 104 -4.01 1.20 -26.82
C GLY A 104 -5.09 2.28 -26.72
N ARG A 105 -5.35 2.83 -25.51
CA ARG A 105 -6.12 4.07 -25.34
C ARG A 105 -5.23 5.17 -24.78
N ASN A 106 -5.40 6.38 -25.31
CA ASN A 106 -4.61 7.57 -24.90
C ASN A 106 -5.08 8.18 -23.57
N ARG A 107 -6.28 7.84 -23.08
CA ARG A 107 -6.85 8.40 -21.84
C ARG A 107 -6.98 7.32 -20.76
N GLY A 108 -6.68 7.68 -19.51
CA GLY A 108 -6.98 6.84 -18.35
C GLY A 108 -8.48 6.51 -18.30
N LEU A 109 -8.79 5.27 -17.92
CA LEU A 109 -10.17 4.79 -17.72
C LEU A 109 -10.77 5.37 -16.45
N LEU A 110 -9.98 5.44 -15.39
CA LEU A 110 -10.38 5.90 -14.07
C LEU A 110 -9.18 6.53 -13.39
N GLU A 111 -9.42 7.56 -12.61
CA GLU A 111 -8.43 8.20 -11.73
C GLU A 111 -9.05 8.37 -10.36
N LEU A 112 -8.27 8.08 -9.34
CA LEU A 112 -8.69 8.10 -7.95
C LEU A 112 -7.65 8.85 -7.12
N ASP A 113 -8.10 9.91 -6.45
CA ASP A 113 -7.34 10.56 -5.40
C ASP A 113 -7.53 9.82 -4.08
N LEU A 114 -6.42 9.51 -3.41
CA LEU A 114 -6.38 8.88 -2.10
C LEU A 114 -5.50 9.66 -1.15
N LYS A 115 -5.95 9.82 0.10
CA LYS A 115 -5.09 10.29 1.18
C LYS A 115 -4.64 9.10 2.02
N LEU A 116 -3.43 9.22 2.55
CA LEU A 116 -2.88 8.21 3.44
C LEU A 116 -3.70 8.13 4.74
N ASP A 117 -4.22 9.26 5.21
CA ASP A 117 -5.05 9.39 6.41
C ASP A 117 -6.30 8.52 6.30
N ASP A 118 -6.99 8.58 5.17
CA ASP A 118 -8.21 7.79 4.90
C ASP A 118 -7.89 6.28 4.95
N LEU A 119 -6.77 5.85 4.35
CA LEU A 119 -6.35 4.44 4.38
C LEU A 119 -5.98 3.97 5.79
N LEU A 120 -5.38 4.84 6.60
CA LEU A 120 -5.03 4.55 7.99
C LEU A 120 -6.28 4.48 8.88
N GLU A 121 -7.26 5.36 8.64
CA GLU A 121 -8.56 5.33 9.31
C GLU A 121 -9.32 4.04 8.98
N MET A 122 -9.41 3.69 7.70
CA MET A 122 -9.99 2.40 7.26
C MET A 122 -9.31 1.21 7.96
N GLN A 123 -7.97 1.21 8.04
CA GLN A 123 -7.24 0.15 8.74
C GLN A 123 -7.57 0.09 10.24
N LYS A 124 -7.68 1.25 10.91
CA LYS A 124 -8.03 1.35 12.33
C LYS A 124 -9.45 0.81 12.58
N ASP A 125 -10.38 1.09 11.68
CA ASP A 125 -11.77 0.65 11.78
C ASP A 125 -11.98 -0.80 11.31
N ASN A 126 -10.89 -1.51 10.99
CA ASN A 126 -10.88 -2.87 10.42
C ASN A 126 -11.62 -2.98 9.07
N GLN A 127 -11.73 -1.87 8.34
CA GLN A 127 -12.17 -1.88 6.95
C GLN A 127 -11.00 -2.27 6.05
N GLU A 128 -10.98 -3.53 5.63
CA GLU A 128 -9.85 -4.09 4.88
C GLU A 128 -9.95 -3.86 3.36
N ASP A 129 -11.09 -3.40 2.87
CA ASP A 129 -11.39 -3.34 1.44
C ASP A 129 -11.68 -1.92 0.95
N LEU A 130 -11.08 -1.57 -0.18
CA LEU A 130 -11.25 -0.30 -0.90
C LEU A 130 -11.84 -0.58 -2.29
N ASP A 131 -13.09 -0.21 -2.52
CA ASP A 131 -13.81 -0.48 -3.77
C ASP A 131 -13.59 0.62 -4.82
N LEU A 132 -13.14 0.22 -6.02
CA LEU A 132 -12.76 1.11 -7.13
C LEU A 132 -13.53 0.79 -8.42
N GLU A 133 -14.80 0.42 -8.30
CA GLU A 133 -15.73 0.02 -9.38
C GLU A 133 -15.35 -1.27 -10.12
N TYR A 134 -14.15 -1.33 -10.71
CA TYR A 134 -13.66 -2.48 -11.49
C TYR A 134 -12.84 -3.47 -10.66
N VAL A 135 -12.25 -2.99 -9.57
CA VAL A 135 -11.39 -3.77 -8.69
C VAL A 135 -11.63 -3.37 -7.24
N GLN A 136 -11.42 -4.31 -6.33
CA GLN A 136 -11.42 -4.10 -4.90
C GLN A 136 -9.99 -4.30 -4.41
N PHE A 137 -9.43 -3.28 -3.77
CA PHE A 137 -8.09 -3.34 -3.22
C PHE A 137 -8.12 -3.71 -1.73
N ASN A 138 -7.09 -4.44 -1.29
CA ASN A 138 -6.89 -4.70 0.14
C ASN A 138 -6.08 -3.55 0.78
N VAL A 139 -6.69 -2.82 1.71
CA VAL A 139 -6.16 -1.63 2.38
C VAL A 139 -4.78 -1.89 3.00
N PRO A 140 -4.58 -2.91 3.86
CA PRO A 140 -3.25 -3.24 4.38
C PRO A 140 -2.16 -3.47 3.32
N LYS A 141 -2.53 -4.11 2.20
CA LYS A 141 -1.58 -4.40 1.10
C LYS A 141 -1.27 -3.16 0.29
N VAL A 142 -2.25 -2.28 0.06
CA VAL A 142 -2.03 -0.97 -0.56
C VAL A 142 -1.09 -0.13 0.30
N LEU A 143 -1.35 0.00 1.60
CA LEU A 143 -0.47 0.72 2.53
C LEU A 143 0.98 0.22 2.46
N ASN A 144 1.16 -1.10 2.50
CA ASN A 144 2.49 -1.71 2.38
C ASN A 144 3.15 -1.42 1.02
N LEU A 145 2.40 -1.49 -0.09
CA LEU A 145 2.89 -1.14 -1.42
C LEU A 145 3.34 0.32 -1.48
N LEU A 146 2.52 1.23 -0.96
CA LEU A 146 2.81 2.67 -0.94
C LEU A 146 4.06 2.96 -0.12
N ASN A 147 4.20 2.40 1.08
CA ASN A 147 5.41 2.55 1.88
C ASN A 147 6.64 2.03 1.15
N LYS A 148 6.58 0.84 0.56
CA LYS A 148 7.75 0.26 -0.13
C LYS A 148 8.19 1.07 -1.35
N ARG A 149 7.25 1.64 -2.09
CA ARG A 149 7.52 2.33 -3.36
C ARG A 149 7.78 3.82 -3.19
N PHE A 150 7.20 4.45 -2.17
CA PHE A 150 7.24 5.89 -1.97
C PHE A 150 7.89 6.32 -0.65
N ALA A 151 8.32 5.40 0.23
CA ALA A 151 9.14 5.78 1.37
C ALA A 151 10.44 6.42 0.87
N ARG A 152 10.65 7.67 1.27
CA ARG A 152 11.93 8.33 1.06
C ARG A 152 12.98 7.54 1.84
N LYS A 153 14.03 7.10 1.16
CA LYS A 153 15.17 6.42 1.79
C LYS A 153 15.62 7.31 2.96
N LYS A 154 15.53 6.82 4.20
CA LYS A 154 16.14 7.50 5.36
C LYS A 154 17.60 7.72 4.99
N GLY A 155 17.99 8.97 4.74
CA GLY A 155 19.39 9.33 4.68
C GLY A 155 19.97 9.08 6.07
N TRP A 156 20.79 8.05 6.18
CA TRP A 156 21.72 7.91 7.29
C TRP A 156 22.90 8.85 7.03
#